data_AF-A0A3S0BD64-F1
#
_entry.id   AF-A0A3S0BD64-F1
#
_cell.length_a   1.000
_cell.length_b   1.000
_cell.length_c   1.000
_cell.angle_alpha   90.00
_cell.angle_beta   90.00
_cell.angle_gamma   90.00
#
_symmetry.space_group_name_H-M   'P 1'
#
loop_
_entity.id
_entity.type
_entity.pdbx_description
1 polymer ?
#
loop_
_entity_poly.entity_id
_entity_poly.type
_entity_poly.pdbx_seq_one_letter_code
_entity_poly.pdbx_strand_id
1 'polypeptide(L)'
;MQDQSTTTNSTIQPPEPQKEPKVCRKKCQMKKTQQEDFNPVLQKVKILADSDEFIPSYKTEKAAAADLVANIPEGKVTILSNRIVTIDLGFSMALPEGWQAEIKPRSGLSQRGVHIALGTIDEDYRGRMRAVVMNLGKEIIVLNHGERIAQLSLKPVFKFDWEKVDQLDETERGEGGFGSTGL
;
A
#
# COMPACT_ATOMS: atom_id res chain seq x y z
N MET A 1 -30.95 -23.31 84.04
CA MET A 1 -30.31 -23.20 82.71
C MET A 1 -31.42 -23.01 81.70
N GLN A 2 -31.33 -21.90 80.94
CA GLN A 2 -32.21 -21.43 79.86
C GLN A 2 -33.67 -21.14 80.24
N ASP A 3 -34.09 -19.86 80.18
CA ASP A 3 -34.79 -19.33 79.01
C ASP A 3 -35.09 -17.81 79.13
N GLN A 4 -35.17 -17.15 77.97
CA GLN A 4 -35.89 -15.89 77.64
C GLN A 4 -35.53 -14.60 78.42
N SER A 5 -35.69 -13.38 77.91
CA SER A 5 -35.86 -12.75 76.59
C SER A 5 -35.86 -11.25 76.92
N THR A 6 -35.38 -10.37 76.04
CA THR A 6 -35.96 -9.03 75.85
C THR A 6 -35.23 -8.35 74.70
N THR A 7 -36.01 -8.20 73.62
CA THR A 7 -35.77 -7.38 72.43
C THR A 7 -35.88 -5.89 72.75
N THR A 8 -34.99 -5.08 72.20
CA THR A 8 -35.25 -3.64 71.98
C THR A 8 -34.95 -3.28 70.52
N ASN A 9 -35.98 -2.76 69.85
CA ASN A 9 -35.96 -2.20 68.50
C ASN A 9 -35.32 -0.80 68.54
N SER A 10 -34.34 -0.55 67.66
CA SER A 10 -33.82 0.79 67.39
C SER A 10 -34.02 1.11 65.91
N THR A 11 -34.85 2.12 65.68
CA THR A 11 -35.19 2.75 64.41
C THR A 11 -33.94 3.30 63.72
N ILE A 12 -33.63 2.78 62.52
CA ILE A 12 -32.56 3.27 61.66
C ILE A 12 -33.05 4.52 60.93
N GLN A 13 -32.40 5.67 61.15
CA GLN A 13 -32.53 6.86 60.30
C GLN A 13 -31.66 6.70 59.04
N PRO A 14 -32.12 7.13 57.85
CA PRO A 14 -31.32 7.04 56.63
C PRO A 14 -30.17 8.07 56.64
N PRO A 15 -29.00 7.72 56.06
CA PRO A 15 -27.84 8.59 56.02
C PRO A 15 -28.03 9.79 55.09
N GLU A 16 -27.45 10.93 55.49
CA GLU A 16 -27.41 12.17 54.72
C GLU A 16 -26.74 12.02 53.34
N PRO A 17 -27.18 12.77 52.32
CA PRO A 17 -26.61 12.69 50.98
C PRO A 17 -25.17 13.19 50.94
N GLN A 18 -24.24 12.30 50.59
CA GLN A 18 -22.84 12.63 50.34
C GLN A 18 -22.73 13.52 49.09
N LYS A 19 -22.03 14.64 49.24
CA LYS A 19 -21.77 15.63 48.17
C LYS A 19 -20.97 14.98 47.03
N GLU A 20 -21.47 15.09 45.81
CA GLU A 20 -20.78 14.66 44.59
C GLU A 20 -19.38 15.30 44.48
N PRO A 21 -18.35 14.54 44.06
CA PRO A 21 -17.03 15.09 43.83
C PRO A 21 -17.06 16.05 42.63
N LYS A 22 -16.50 17.25 42.84
CA LYS A 22 -16.34 18.27 41.80
C LYS A 22 -15.48 17.72 40.67
N VAL A 23 -16.13 17.32 39.57
CA VAL A 23 -15.46 16.98 38.31
C VAL A 23 -14.67 18.21 37.85
N CYS A 24 -13.35 18.10 37.87
CA CYS A 24 -12.45 19.10 37.31
C CYS A 24 -12.66 19.14 35.79
N ARG A 25 -13.52 20.04 35.30
CA ARG A 25 -13.65 20.35 33.87
C ARG A 25 -12.43 21.14 33.39
N LYS A 26 -11.23 20.54 33.44
CA LYS A 26 -10.14 21.01 32.60
C LYS A 26 -10.57 20.72 31.16
N LYS A 27 -10.91 21.78 30.42
CA LYS A 27 -11.01 21.72 28.96
C LYS A 27 -9.69 21.17 28.47
N CYS A 28 -9.66 19.87 28.16
CA CYS A 28 -8.57 19.26 27.43
C CYS A 28 -8.64 19.91 26.04
N GLN A 29 -7.85 20.96 25.85
CA GLN A 29 -7.63 21.52 24.53
C GLN A 29 -6.91 20.42 23.76
N MET A 30 -7.67 19.68 22.96
CA MET A 30 -7.08 18.82 21.94
C MET A 30 -6.20 19.74 21.10
N LYS A 31 -4.88 19.65 21.31
CA LYS A 31 -3.92 20.24 20.39
C LYS A 31 -4.26 19.59 19.06
N LYS A 32 -4.85 20.38 18.15
CA LYS A 32 -4.91 20.02 16.74
C LYS A 32 -3.47 19.75 16.36
N THR A 33 -3.09 18.47 16.29
CA THR A 33 -1.89 18.05 15.61
C THR A 33 -1.99 18.71 14.26
N GLN A 34 -1.05 19.61 13.96
CA GLN A 34 -0.96 20.20 12.64
C GLN A 34 -0.80 19.01 11.72
N GLN A 35 -1.86 18.73 10.97
CA GLN A 35 -1.79 17.80 9.86
C GLN A 35 -0.89 18.53 8.89
N GLU A 36 0.41 18.22 8.95
CA GLU A 36 1.39 18.78 8.03
C GLU A 36 0.81 18.61 6.63
N ASP A 37 0.66 19.72 5.93
CA ASP A 37 0.12 19.75 4.59
C ASP A 37 0.97 18.80 3.74
N PHE A 38 0.45 17.62 3.45
CA PHE A 38 1.07 16.71 2.49
C PHE A 38 0.99 17.43 1.14
N ASN A 39 2.03 18.19 0.83
CA ASN A 39 2.22 18.81 -0.46
C ASN A 39 3.04 17.82 -1.30
N PRO A 40 2.40 16.98 -2.14
CA PRO A 40 3.16 16.10 -3.01
C PRO A 40 3.97 16.97 -3.95
N VAL A 41 5.27 17.06 -3.70
CA VAL A 41 6.20 17.77 -4.58
C VAL A 41 6.14 17.07 -5.94
N LEU A 42 5.64 17.78 -6.95
CA LEU A 42 5.58 17.28 -8.31
C LEU A 42 7.01 17.03 -8.80
N GLN A 43 7.39 15.76 -8.89
CA GLN A 43 8.72 15.37 -9.35
C GLN A 43 8.77 15.37 -10.88
N LYS A 44 9.84 15.97 -11.42
CA LYS A 44 10.13 15.87 -12.86
C LYS A 44 11.04 14.66 -13.09
N VAL A 45 10.51 13.64 -13.75
CA VAL A 45 11.27 12.47 -14.21
C VAL A 45 11.75 12.73 -15.63
N LYS A 46 13.04 12.49 -15.91
CA LYS A 46 13.56 12.59 -17.28
C LYS A 46 13.24 11.29 -18.01
N ILE A 47 12.79 11.37 -19.25
CA ILE A 47 12.40 10.23 -20.06
C ILE A 47 13.04 10.31 -21.45
N LEU A 48 13.49 9.18 -21.97
CA LEU A 48 13.90 8.97 -23.35
C LEU A 48 12.96 7.91 -23.94
N ALA A 49 11.97 8.36 -24.71
CA ALA A 49 10.96 7.51 -25.34
C ALA A 49 11.17 7.46 -26.86
N ASP A 50 10.79 6.35 -27.49
CA ASP A 50 10.88 6.19 -28.95
C ASP A 50 9.87 7.09 -29.67
N SER A 51 8.73 7.37 -29.03
CA SER A 51 7.68 8.28 -29.48
C SER A 51 6.85 8.75 -28.27
N ASP A 52 6.01 9.76 -28.47
CA ASP A 52 5.13 10.31 -27.42
C ASP A 52 4.09 9.28 -26.91
N GLU A 53 3.78 8.24 -27.68
CA GLU A 53 2.81 7.21 -27.28
C GLU A 53 3.30 6.36 -26.10
N PHE A 54 4.63 6.24 -25.95
CA PHE A 54 5.28 5.46 -24.91
C PHE A 54 5.54 6.26 -23.63
N ILE A 55 5.23 7.55 -23.63
CA ILE A 55 5.32 8.37 -22.42
C ILE A 55 4.20 7.95 -21.45
N PRO A 56 4.52 7.50 -20.23
CA PRO A 56 3.51 7.09 -19.27
C PRO A 56 2.52 8.21 -18.99
N SER A 57 1.22 7.91 -18.99
CA SER A 57 0.16 8.92 -18.81
C SER A 57 -0.89 8.53 -17.77
N TYR A 58 -1.21 9.48 -16.88
CA TYR A 58 -2.35 9.35 -15.98
C TYR A 58 -3.66 9.49 -16.77
N LYS A 59 -4.65 8.64 -16.48
CA LYS A 59 -5.96 8.67 -17.16
C LYS A 59 -7.05 9.44 -16.42
N THR A 60 -6.84 9.69 -15.14
CA THR A 60 -7.72 10.51 -14.31
C THR A 60 -6.87 11.39 -13.42
N GLU A 61 -7.43 12.52 -12.97
CA GLU A 61 -6.74 13.48 -12.10
C GLU A 61 -6.25 12.84 -10.79
N LYS A 62 -6.99 11.86 -10.27
CA LYS A 62 -6.70 11.17 -9.00
C LYS A 62 -6.05 9.80 -9.19
N ALA A 63 -5.54 9.50 -10.38
CA ALA A 63 -4.88 8.22 -10.65
C ALA A 63 -3.54 8.14 -9.89
N ALA A 64 -3.33 7.04 -9.16
CA ALA A 64 -2.11 6.81 -8.40
C ALA A 64 -0.91 6.37 -9.27
N ALA A 65 -1.17 5.92 -10.49
CA ALA A 65 -0.17 5.41 -11.41
C ALA A 65 -0.47 5.81 -12.86
N ALA A 66 0.59 5.97 -13.64
CA ALA A 66 0.52 6.29 -15.06
C ALA A 66 0.45 5.00 -15.89
N ASP A 67 -0.46 4.92 -16.86
CA ASP A 67 -0.59 3.76 -17.73
C ASP A 67 0.67 3.61 -18.62
N LEU A 68 1.11 2.36 -18.80
CA LEU A 68 2.21 1.94 -19.65
C LEU A 68 1.67 1.12 -20.82
N VAL A 69 2.18 1.37 -22.03
CA VAL A 69 1.75 0.68 -23.25
C VAL A 69 2.83 -0.28 -23.76
N ALA A 70 2.40 -1.31 -24.49
CA ALA A 70 3.28 -2.29 -25.11
C ALA A 70 3.94 -1.74 -26.38
N ASN A 71 5.27 -1.72 -26.43
CA ASN A 71 6.02 -1.50 -27.65
C ASN A 71 6.32 -2.85 -28.33
N ILE A 72 5.53 -3.18 -29.36
CA ILE A 72 5.67 -4.41 -30.13
C ILE A 72 5.80 -4.04 -31.62
N PRO A 73 7.01 -3.86 -32.16
CA PRO A 73 7.22 -3.44 -33.55
C PRO A 73 6.48 -4.33 -34.58
N GLU A 74 6.31 -5.61 -34.28
CA GLU A 74 5.60 -6.59 -35.11
C GLU A 74 4.06 -6.48 -35.02
N GLY A 75 3.55 -5.51 -34.25
CA GLY A 75 2.13 -5.19 -34.11
C GLY A 75 1.39 -5.95 -33.02
N LYS A 76 1.74 -7.22 -32.73
CA LYS A 76 1.15 -8.00 -31.64
C LYS A 76 2.02 -9.16 -31.18
N VAL A 77 1.78 -9.62 -29.97
CA VAL A 77 2.37 -10.84 -29.39
C VAL A 77 1.29 -11.78 -28.89
N THR A 78 1.47 -13.07 -29.13
CA THR A 78 0.60 -14.13 -28.62
C THR A 78 1.27 -14.83 -27.44
N ILE A 79 0.58 -14.88 -26.30
CA ILE A 79 1.07 -15.45 -25.06
C ILE A 79 0.22 -16.67 -24.73
N LEU A 80 0.81 -17.85 -24.86
CA LEU A 80 0.14 -19.10 -24.51
C LEU A 80 -0.14 -19.17 -22.99
N SER A 81 -1.09 -20.01 -22.60
CA SER A 81 -1.33 -20.33 -21.19
C SER A 81 -0.05 -20.80 -20.50
N ASN A 82 0.17 -20.35 -19.26
CA ASN A 82 1.34 -20.66 -18.44
C ASN A 82 2.67 -20.31 -19.15
N ARG A 83 2.70 -19.16 -19.84
CA ARG A 83 3.91 -18.59 -20.40
C ARG A 83 4.20 -17.22 -19.81
N ILE A 84 5.50 -16.94 -19.77
CA ILE A 84 6.06 -15.67 -19.33
C ILE A 84 6.75 -15.07 -20.55
N VAL A 85 6.45 -13.80 -20.83
CA VAL A 85 7.10 -13.03 -21.88
C VAL A 85 7.52 -11.68 -21.33
N THR A 86 8.60 -11.15 -21.86
CA THR A 86 9.04 -9.79 -21.55
C THR A 86 8.65 -8.88 -22.70
N ILE A 87 7.93 -7.80 -22.40
CA ILE A 87 7.45 -6.82 -23.38
C ILE A 87 8.19 -5.52 -23.18
N ASP A 88 8.74 -4.96 -24.27
CA ASP A 88 9.30 -3.61 -24.28
C ASP A 88 8.20 -2.57 -24.05
N LEU A 89 8.53 -1.52 -23.31
CA LEU A 89 7.61 -0.42 -23.00
C LEU A 89 7.89 0.85 -23.80
N GLY A 90 8.94 0.88 -24.62
CA GLY A 90 9.14 2.02 -25.53
C GLY A 90 9.96 3.18 -24.96
N PHE A 91 10.50 3.06 -23.74
CA PHE A 91 11.24 4.15 -23.11
C PHE A 91 12.31 3.70 -22.12
N SER A 92 13.19 4.63 -21.77
CA SER A 92 14.09 4.60 -20.61
C SER A 92 13.84 5.87 -19.78
N MET A 93 14.19 5.86 -18.49
CA MET A 93 13.98 7.03 -17.63
C MET A 93 15.13 7.24 -16.66
N ALA A 94 15.22 8.45 -16.12
CA ALA A 94 16.09 8.79 -15.00
C ALA A 94 15.24 9.37 -13.88
N LEU A 95 15.27 8.69 -12.73
CA LEU A 95 14.54 9.07 -11.54
C LEU A 95 15.29 10.18 -10.78
N PRO A 96 14.57 11.04 -10.05
CA PRO A 96 15.17 11.97 -9.10
C PRO A 96 15.77 11.23 -7.90
N GLU A 97 16.74 11.86 -7.24
CA GLU A 97 17.40 11.32 -6.05
C GLU A 97 16.41 11.06 -4.90
N GLY A 98 16.52 9.90 -4.26
CA GLY A 98 15.65 9.47 -3.16
C GLY A 98 14.33 8.84 -3.62
N TRP A 99 14.21 8.47 -4.90
CA TRP A 99 12.99 7.88 -5.45
C TRP A 99 13.26 6.56 -6.19
N GLN A 100 12.27 5.68 -6.12
CA GLN A 100 12.14 4.51 -6.97
C GLN A 100 10.86 4.63 -7.80
N ALA A 101 10.76 3.84 -8.85
CA ALA A 101 9.50 3.61 -9.53
C ALA A 101 9.13 2.13 -9.49
N GLU A 102 7.84 1.84 -9.60
CA GLU A 102 7.32 0.47 -9.57
C GLU A 102 6.40 0.24 -10.77
N ILE A 103 6.74 -0.75 -11.59
CA ILE A 103 5.86 -1.29 -12.63
C ILE A 103 4.88 -2.27 -11.96
N LYS A 104 3.59 -2.03 -12.16
CA LYS A 104 2.50 -2.73 -11.49
C LYS A 104 1.46 -3.27 -12.48
N PRO A 105 0.75 -4.34 -12.12
CA PRO A 105 -0.36 -4.86 -12.93
C PRO A 105 -1.53 -3.89 -12.97
N ARG A 106 -2.25 -3.89 -14.10
CA ARG A 106 -3.56 -3.24 -14.24
C ARG A 106 -4.65 -4.25 -13.87
N SER A 107 -5.62 -3.84 -13.06
CA SER A 107 -6.69 -4.73 -12.58
C SER A 107 -7.47 -5.42 -13.71
N GLY A 108 -7.71 -4.72 -14.83
CA GLY A 108 -8.42 -5.28 -15.98
C GLY A 108 -7.68 -6.42 -16.68
N LEU A 109 -6.34 -6.40 -16.74
CA LEU A 109 -5.56 -7.53 -17.28
C LEU A 109 -5.52 -8.67 -16.26
N SER A 110 -5.39 -8.36 -14.97
CA SER A 110 -5.40 -9.35 -13.89
C SER A 110 -6.70 -10.14 -13.84
N GLN A 111 -7.86 -9.52 -14.06
CA GLN A 111 -9.15 -10.22 -14.14
C GLN A 111 -9.22 -11.24 -15.30
N ARG A 112 -8.40 -11.07 -16.34
CA ARG A 112 -8.30 -11.99 -17.49
C ARG A 112 -7.26 -13.10 -17.26
N GLY A 113 -6.68 -13.21 -16.07
CA GLY A 113 -5.60 -14.14 -15.76
C GLY A 113 -4.22 -13.69 -16.24
N VAL A 114 -4.06 -12.41 -16.64
CA VAL A 114 -2.76 -11.85 -17.04
C VAL A 114 -2.16 -11.05 -15.90
N HIS A 115 -1.01 -11.49 -15.42
CA HIS A 115 -0.29 -10.83 -14.34
C HIS A 115 0.97 -10.15 -14.86
N ILE A 116 1.25 -8.96 -14.33
CA ILE A 116 2.53 -8.30 -14.53
C ILE A 116 3.36 -8.54 -13.27
N ALA A 117 4.59 -9.03 -13.43
CA ALA A 117 5.50 -9.14 -12.30
C ALA A 117 5.81 -7.73 -11.79
N LEU A 118 5.76 -7.53 -10.48
CA LEU A 118 6.19 -6.26 -9.90
C LEU A 118 7.64 -6.01 -10.29
N GLY A 119 7.92 -4.79 -10.76
CA GLY A 119 9.27 -4.38 -11.15
C GLY A 119 9.66 -3.13 -10.39
N THR A 120 10.64 -3.25 -9.48
CA THR A 120 11.30 -2.09 -8.87
C THR A 120 12.30 -1.52 -9.86
N ILE A 121 12.20 -0.21 -10.09
CA ILE A 121 13.15 0.54 -10.91
C ILE A 121 13.94 1.45 -9.99
N ASP A 122 15.23 1.17 -9.91
CA ASP A 122 16.17 1.89 -9.06
C ASP A 122 16.53 3.27 -9.63
N GLU A 123 16.95 4.16 -8.72
CA GLU A 123 17.31 5.55 -9.03
C GLU A 123 18.40 5.67 -10.10
N ASP A 124 19.35 4.73 -10.12
CA ASP A 124 20.52 4.70 -11.00
C ASP A 124 20.29 3.91 -12.30
N TYR A 125 19.14 3.24 -12.45
CA TYR A 125 18.82 2.49 -13.66
C TYR A 125 18.53 3.43 -14.84
N ARG A 126 19.25 3.24 -15.95
CA ARG A 126 19.07 3.99 -17.21
C ARG A 126 18.75 3.10 -18.40
N GLY A 127 18.56 1.81 -18.14
CA GLY A 127 18.28 0.84 -19.19
C GLY A 127 16.85 0.93 -19.69
N ARG A 128 16.56 0.06 -20.66
CA ARG A 128 15.24 -0.03 -21.29
C ARG A 128 14.20 -0.58 -20.32
N MET A 129 13.04 0.07 -20.26
CA MET A 129 11.93 -0.38 -19.43
C MET A 129 11.20 -1.54 -20.10
N ARG A 130 10.91 -2.57 -19.31
CA ARG A 130 10.22 -3.78 -19.78
C ARG A 130 9.21 -4.25 -18.75
N ALA A 131 8.09 -4.77 -19.22
CA ALA A 131 7.11 -5.46 -18.38
C ALA A 131 7.28 -6.97 -18.54
N VAL A 132 7.37 -7.70 -17.43
CA VAL A 132 7.32 -9.16 -17.44
C VAL A 132 5.87 -9.58 -17.30
N VAL A 133 5.31 -10.10 -18.39
CA VAL A 133 3.90 -10.50 -18.50
C VAL A 133 3.80 -12.02 -18.32
N MET A 134 2.92 -12.43 -17.42
CA MET A 134 2.63 -13.83 -17.11
C MET A 134 1.18 -14.12 -17.48
N ASN A 135 0.94 -15.04 -18.40
CA ASN A 135 -0.40 -15.57 -18.64
C ASN A 135 -0.64 -16.74 -17.68
N LEU A 136 -1.35 -16.49 -16.59
CA LEU A 136 -1.79 -17.48 -15.62
C LEU A 136 -3.18 -18.05 -15.95
N GLY A 137 -3.83 -17.53 -17.00
CA GLY A 137 -5.10 -18.02 -17.51
C GLY A 137 -4.95 -19.32 -18.30
N LYS A 138 -6.08 -19.98 -18.57
CA LYS A 138 -6.14 -21.19 -19.42
C LYS A 138 -6.17 -20.87 -20.91
N GLU A 139 -6.60 -19.66 -21.25
CA GLU A 139 -6.76 -19.21 -22.63
C GLU A 139 -5.51 -18.51 -23.15
N ILE A 140 -5.36 -18.51 -24.48
CA ILE A 140 -4.35 -17.71 -25.16
C ILE A 140 -4.72 -16.23 -25.03
N ILE A 141 -3.71 -15.40 -24.75
CA ILE A 141 -3.84 -13.93 -24.73
C ILE A 141 -3.10 -13.36 -25.93
N VAL A 142 -3.68 -12.33 -26.56
CA VAL A 142 -3.00 -11.50 -27.55
C VAL A 142 -2.87 -10.10 -26.95
N LEU A 143 -1.65 -9.57 -26.95
CA LEU A 143 -1.40 -8.16 -26.63
C LEU A 143 -1.00 -7.44 -27.91
N ASN A 144 -1.60 -6.28 -28.14
CA ASN A 144 -1.34 -5.47 -29.32
C ASN A 144 -0.34 -4.36 -29.01
N HIS A 145 0.37 -3.89 -30.04
CA HIS A 145 1.15 -2.66 -29.97
C HIS A 145 0.27 -1.50 -29.48
N GLY A 146 0.79 -0.66 -28.60
CA GLY A 146 0.06 0.46 -28.00
C GLY A 146 -1.01 0.04 -26.98
N GLU A 147 -1.22 -1.26 -26.73
CA GLU A 147 -2.15 -1.72 -25.70
C GLU A 147 -1.59 -1.40 -24.32
N ARG A 148 -2.45 -0.91 -23.42
CA ARG A 148 -2.08 -0.60 -22.03
C ARG A 148 -1.95 -1.89 -21.23
N ILE A 149 -0.74 -2.24 -20.83
CA ILE A 149 -0.45 -3.55 -20.21
C ILE A 149 -0.06 -3.45 -18.74
N ALA A 150 0.53 -2.33 -18.33
CA ALA A 150 1.02 -2.12 -16.96
C ALA A 150 0.77 -0.68 -16.54
N GLN A 151 1.13 -0.34 -15.30
CA GLN A 151 1.08 1.03 -14.80
C GLN A 151 2.31 1.32 -13.93
N LEU A 152 2.78 2.57 -13.90
CA LEU A 152 3.97 3.01 -13.19
C LEU A 152 3.57 3.92 -12.02
N SER A 153 4.05 3.61 -10.82
CA SER A 153 3.96 4.52 -9.66
C SER A 153 5.34 4.94 -9.18
N LEU A 154 5.50 6.21 -8.82
CA LEU A 154 6.72 6.75 -8.22
C LEU A 154 6.60 6.74 -6.69
N LYS A 155 7.67 6.34 -5.98
CA LYS A 155 7.66 6.22 -4.52
C LYS A 155 8.97 6.75 -3.90
N PRO A 156 8.92 7.44 -2.75
CA PRO A 156 10.12 7.80 -2.02
C PRO A 156 10.81 6.55 -1.48
N VAL A 157 12.14 6.59 -1.39
CA VAL A 157 12.97 5.54 -0.82
C VAL A 157 13.55 6.03 0.49
N PHE A 158 13.28 5.30 1.57
CA PHE A 158 13.89 5.53 2.87
C PHE A 158 15.02 4.52 3.05
N LYS A 159 16.26 5.02 3.08
CA LYS A 159 17.43 4.19 3.40
C LYS A 159 17.41 3.90 4.90
N PHE A 160 17.84 2.70 5.28
CA PHE A 160 17.98 2.25 6.65
C PHE A 160 19.30 1.50 6.81
N ASP A 161 19.74 1.34 8.05
CA ASP A 161 20.92 0.55 8.41
C ASP A 161 20.51 -0.57 9.38
N TRP A 162 21.35 -1.58 9.52
CA TRP A 162 21.08 -2.74 10.35
C TRP A 162 21.71 -2.60 11.75
N GLU A 163 20.89 -2.77 12.79
CA GLU A 163 21.37 -2.97 14.16
C GLU A 163 21.20 -4.44 14.54
N LYS A 164 22.31 -5.17 14.69
CA LYS A 164 22.29 -6.58 15.08
C LYS A 164 22.12 -6.69 16.60
N VAL A 165 21.09 -7.40 17.03
CA VAL A 165 20.77 -7.67 18.45
C VAL A 165 20.64 -9.17 18.71
N ASP A 166 20.76 -9.59 19.97
CA ASP A 166 20.58 -10.99 20.37
C ASP A 166 19.10 -11.39 20.53
N GLN A 167 18.21 -10.44 20.82
CA GLN A 167 16.76 -10.65 20.99
C GLN A 167 15.97 -9.41 20.52
N LEU A 168 14.77 -9.65 19.99
CA LEU A 168 13.80 -8.61 19.62
C LEU A 168 12.79 -8.39 20.76
N ASP A 169 12.15 -7.21 20.78
CA ASP A 169 11.07 -6.92 21.72
C ASP A 169 9.82 -7.80 21.46
N GLU A 170 9.09 -8.12 22.52
CA GLU A 170 7.83 -8.86 22.42
C GLU A 170 6.69 -7.96 21.89
N THR A 171 5.80 -8.54 21.06
CA THR A 171 4.57 -7.87 20.60
C THR A 171 3.36 -8.78 20.82
N GLU A 172 2.16 -8.21 20.87
CA GLU A 172 0.91 -8.99 20.99
C GLU A 172 0.76 -10.04 19.88
N ARG A 173 1.27 -9.74 18.67
CA ARG A 173 1.25 -10.68 17.55
C ARG A 173 2.32 -11.78 17.69
N GLY A 174 3.46 -11.49 18.31
CA GLY A 174 4.58 -12.41 18.46
C GLY A 174 4.97 -13.07 17.13
N GLU A 175 5.07 -14.40 17.14
CA GLU A 175 5.41 -15.23 15.97
C GLU A 175 4.20 -15.55 15.05
N GLY A 176 3.02 -14.98 15.30
CA GLY A 176 1.81 -15.26 14.53
C GLY A 176 1.86 -14.71 13.10
N GLY A 177 1.85 -15.59 12.09
CA GLY A 177 1.78 -15.26 10.65
C GLY A 177 0.81 -16.16 9.88
N PHE A 178 0.65 -15.92 8.57
CA PHE A 178 -0.05 -16.84 7.64
C PHE A 178 -1.47 -17.29 8.07
N GLY A 179 -2.35 -16.33 8.40
CA GLY A 179 -3.72 -16.64 8.85
C GLY A 179 -3.86 -16.88 10.35
N SER A 180 -2.85 -16.48 11.14
CA SER A 180 -2.87 -16.55 12.61
C SER A 180 -4.01 -15.77 13.28
N THR A 181 -4.71 -14.89 12.55
CA THR A 181 -5.88 -14.14 13.02
C THR A 181 -7.22 -14.76 12.59
N GLY A 182 -7.20 -15.95 11.98
CA GLY A 182 -8.38 -16.63 11.44
C GLY A 182 -8.61 -16.37 9.95
N LEU A 183 -9.41 -17.25 9.33
CA LEU A 183 -10.02 -17.10 8.00
C LEU A 183 -11.31 -16.27 8.09
#